data_AF-A0A6M0RFK4-F1
#
_entry.id   AF-A0A6M0RFK4-F1
#
_cell.length_a   1.000
_cell.length_b   1.000
_cell.length_c   1.000
_cell.angle_alpha   90.00
_cell.angle_beta   90.00
_cell.angle_gamma   90.00
#
_symmetry.space_group_name_H-M   'P 1'
#
loop_
_entity.id
_entity.type
_entity.pdbx_description
1 polymer ?
#
loop_
_entity_poly.entity_id
_entity_poly.type
_entity_poly.pdbx_seq_one_letter_code
_entity_poly.pdbx_strand_id
1 'polypeptide(L)'
;MAITNYQTVADRKGFEGQVATTEHTVIRTASNGMDGVLPFGRVIVEATPATRGESPVATVISAAGQSVLGVAIATTIQQIDHESIDANGDRGYADKRPVGYIVEGFFYGIVEEDVTPADPVFVRFGGTGKPGQFRTDADTASAEDLSARFKFAEVAAAGEVCKIEVLKR
;
A
#
# COMPACT_ATOMS: atom_id res chain seq x y z
N MET A 1 -37.48 6.10 12.91
CA MET A 1 -36.17 5.44 13.11
C MET A 1 -35.78 4.83 11.79
N ALA A 2 -34.71 5.31 11.16
CA ALA A 2 -34.17 4.64 9.98
C ALA A 2 -33.63 3.28 10.44
N ILE A 3 -34.24 2.19 9.97
CA ILE A 3 -33.68 0.86 10.13
C ILE A 3 -32.43 0.84 9.25
N THR A 4 -31.26 0.86 9.87
CA THR A 4 -29.99 0.65 9.16
C THR A 4 -30.04 -0.75 8.57
N ASN A 5 -30.22 -0.83 7.25
CA ASN A 5 -30.27 -2.10 6.55
C ASN A 5 -28.84 -2.67 6.44
N TYR A 6 -28.52 -3.65 7.27
CA TYR A 6 -27.22 -4.32 7.22
C TYR A 6 -27.01 -5.16 5.95
N GLN A 7 -28.06 -5.38 5.14
CA GLN A 7 -27.94 -6.06 3.84
C GLN A 7 -27.38 -5.15 2.73
N THR A 8 -27.36 -3.83 2.94
CA THR A 8 -26.69 -2.87 2.04
C THR A 8 -25.26 -2.55 2.45
N VAL A 9 -24.80 -3.09 3.59
CA VAL A 9 -23.37 -3.21 3.84
C VAL A 9 -22.90 -4.33 2.93
N ALA A 10 -22.63 -4.00 1.67
CA ALA A 10 -21.94 -4.91 0.77
C ALA A 10 -20.72 -5.44 1.52
N ASP A 11 -20.54 -6.77 1.57
CA ASP A 11 -19.34 -7.40 2.13
C ASP A 11 -18.14 -6.79 1.40
N ARG A 12 -17.57 -5.74 2.00
CA ARG A 12 -16.47 -5.00 1.42
C ARG A 12 -15.28 -5.96 1.48
N LYS A 13 -14.78 -6.39 0.32
CA LYS A 13 -13.68 -7.36 0.19
C LYS A 13 -12.54 -7.11 1.18
N GLY A 14 -12.21 -5.84 1.40
CA GLY A 14 -11.30 -5.37 2.43
C GLY A 14 -11.14 -3.85 2.39
N PHE A 15 -10.33 -3.32 3.30
CA PHE A 15 -9.85 -1.94 3.24
C PHE A 15 -8.43 -1.87 2.68
N GLU A 16 -8.09 -0.74 2.06
CA GLU A 16 -6.74 -0.50 1.58
C GLU A 16 -5.71 -0.60 2.73
N GLY A 17 -4.65 -1.37 2.50
CA GLY A 17 -3.61 -1.68 3.49
C GLY A 17 -4.01 -2.73 4.53
N GLN A 18 -5.22 -3.29 4.48
CA GLN A 18 -5.60 -4.37 5.37
C GLN A 18 -4.88 -5.67 5.00
N VAL A 19 -4.38 -6.39 6.02
CA VAL A 19 -3.83 -7.73 5.84
C VAL A 19 -4.96 -8.67 5.42
N ALA A 20 -4.82 -9.28 4.24
CA ALA A 20 -5.87 -10.12 3.65
C ALA A 20 -5.83 -11.56 4.16
N THR A 21 -4.68 -12.02 4.62
CA THR A 21 -4.51 -13.35 5.22
C THR A 21 -3.37 -13.26 6.22
N THR A 22 -3.56 -13.76 7.45
CA THR A 22 -2.55 -13.66 8.51
C THR A 22 -1.54 -14.82 8.48
N GLU A 23 -1.84 -15.88 7.75
CA GLU A 23 -0.93 -16.99 7.53
C GLU A 23 0.33 -16.49 6.81
N HIS A 24 1.50 -16.81 7.36
CA HIS A 24 2.81 -16.54 6.76
C HIS A 24 3.09 -15.05 6.48
N THR A 25 2.43 -14.14 7.20
CA THR A 25 2.64 -12.70 7.03
C THR A 25 3.79 -12.18 7.88
N VAL A 26 4.74 -11.49 7.24
CA VAL A 26 5.88 -10.85 7.91
C VAL A 26 5.67 -9.34 7.90
N ILE A 27 5.45 -8.76 9.09
CA ILE A 27 5.33 -7.32 9.30
C ILE A 27 6.59 -6.80 9.99
N ARG A 28 7.09 -5.66 9.52
CA ARG A 28 8.21 -4.93 10.11
C ARG A 28 7.79 -3.50 10.42
N THR A 29 8.69 -2.76 11.06
CA THR A 29 8.46 -1.37 11.48
C THR A 29 9.49 -0.44 10.87
N ALA A 30 9.01 0.70 10.40
CA ALA A 30 9.79 1.84 9.91
C ALA A 30 9.30 3.11 10.60
N SER A 31 9.93 4.23 10.34
CA SER A 31 9.41 5.57 10.72
C SER A 31 8.91 6.29 9.48
N ASN A 32 7.79 6.98 9.56
CA ASN A 32 7.32 7.84 8.48
C ASN A 32 8.31 9.01 8.30
N GLY A 33 8.91 9.11 7.11
CA GLY A 33 9.80 10.21 6.71
C GLY A 33 9.17 11.17 5.72
N MET A 34 7.88 11.04 5.41
CA MET A 34 7.18 12.07 4.66
C MET A 34 6.90 13.27 5.57
N ASP A 35 7.01 14.49 5.03
CA ASP A 35 6.53 15.72 5.66
C ASP A 35 4.99 15.80 5.63
N GLY A 36 4.32 14.71 6.05
CA GLY A 36 2.89 14.50 5.92
C GLY A 36 2.46 13.06 6.20
N VAL A 37 1.26 12.71 5.74
CA VAL A 37 0.67 11.39 5.99
C VAL A 37 1.17 10.37 4.98
N LEU A 38 1.73 9.26 5.46
CA LEU A 38 2.08 8.09 4.64
C LEU A 38 0.85 7.18 4.49
N PRO A 39 0.23 7.10 3.30
CA PRO A 39 -1.06 6.41 3.16
C PRO A 39 -0.92 4.89 3.28
N PHE A 40 -1.97 4.24 3.79
CA PHE A 40 -2.05 2.78 3.85
C PHE A 40 -2.18 2.16 2.45
N GLY A 41 -1.78 0.90 2.31
CA GLY A 41 -1.86 0.13 1.07
C GLY A 41 -0.96 0.64 -0.06
N ARG A 42 -0.08 1.61 0.22
CA ARG A 42 0.92 2.11 -0.71
C ARG A 42 2.23 1.37 -0.58
N VAL A 43 2.90 1.19 -1.71
CA VAL A 43 4.29 0.73 -1.73
C VAL A 43 5.19 1.81 -1.13
N ILE A 44 6.02 1.38 -0.18
CA ILE A 44 6.99 2.23 0.50
C ILE A 44 8.42 1.84 0.16
N VAL A 45 9.26 2.85 0.11
CA VAL A 45 10.69 2.74 -0.16
C VAL A 45 11.48 3.34 0.99
N GLU A 46 12.74 2.95 1.07
CA GLU A 46 13.69 3.54 2.00
C GLU A 46 14.06 4.95 1.54
N ALA A 47 13.70 5.96 2.34
CA ALA A 47 13.97 7.37 2.06
C ALA A 47 15.45 7.73 2.29
N THR A 48 16.07 7.09 3.29
CA THR A 48 17.49 7.23 3.62
C THR A 48 18.00 5.86 4.04
N PRO A 49 19.15 5.39 3.50
CA PRO A 49 19.73 4.11 3.91
C PRO A 49 19.90 4.07 5.43
N ALA A 50 19.28 3.10 6.09
CA ALA A 50 19.37 2.95 7.54
C ALA A 50 20.83 2.67 7.93
N THR A 51 21.34 3.44 8.89
CA THR A 51 22.61 3.08 9.55
C THR A 51 22.37 1.83 10.39
N ARG A 52 23.40 0.99 10.56
CA ARG A 52 23.29 -0.28 11.30
C ARG A 52 22.74 -0.03 12.72
N GLY A 53 21.53 -0.54 12.99
CA GLY A 53 20.87 -0.44 14.30
C GLY A 53 19.74 0.58 14.37
N GLU A 54 19.49 1.35 13.31
CA GLU A 54 18.37 2.30 13.22
C GLU A 54 17.17 1.67 12.49
N SER A 55 15.96 2.11 12.86
CA SER A 55 14.76 1.75 12.09
C SER A 55 14.78 2.51 10.76
N PRO A 56 14.48 1.86 9.62
CA PRO A 56 14.48 2.53 8.34
C PRO A 56 13.44 3.64 8.31
N VAL A 57 13.76 4.71 7.58
CA VAL A 57 12.82 5.80 7.31
C VAL A 57 12.12 5.49 6.00
N ALA A 58 10.80 5.41 6.04
CA ALA A 58 9.96 5.07 4.91
C ALA A 58 9.34 6.31 4.27
N THR A 59 9.30 6.33 2.94
CA THR A 59 8.52 7.27 2.14
C THR A 59 7.75 6.50 1.07
N VAL A 60 6.76 7.12 0.45
CA VAL A 60 6.11 6.54 -0.73
C VAL A 60 7.08 6.60 -1.91
N ILE A 61 7.05 5.59 -2.77
CA ILE A 61 7.85 5.55 -4.00
C ILE A 61 7.65 6.83 -4.83
N SER A 62 8.75 7.45 -5.26
CA SER A 62 8.78 8.72 -5.97
C SER A 62 9.62 8.70 -7.25
N ALA A 63 10.41 7.65 -7.45
CA ALA A 63 11.22 7.43 -8.64
C ALA A 63 11.48 5.93 -8.85
N ALA A 64 11.81 5.55 -10.08
CA ALA A 64 12.23 4.19 -10.39
C ALA A 64 13.56 3.81 -9.74
N GLY A 65 13.73 2.52 -9.39
CA GLY A 65 14.97 1.94 -8.89
C GLY A 65 15.22 2.20 -7.40
N GLN A 66 14.20 2.66 -6.68
CA GLN A 66 14.29 2.88 -5.24
C GLN A 66 14.24 1.55 -4.46
N SER A 67 14.85 1.53 -3.27
CA SER A 67 14.86 0.33 -2.43
C SER A 67 13.49 0.10 -1.78
N VAL A 68 12.68 -0.75 -2.40
CA VAL A 68 11.36 -1.13 -1.88
C VAL A 68 11.49 -1.88 -0.55
N LEU A 69 10.84 -1.35 0.49
CA LEU A 69 10.72 -1.95 1.81
C LEU A 69 9.53 -2.93 1.87
N GLY A 70 8.40 -2.55 1.28
CA GLY A 70 7.16 -3.32 1.34
C GLY A 70 5.93 -2.44 1.13
N VAL A 71 4.81 -2.80 1.77
CA VAL A 71 3.55 -2.05 1.68
C VAL A 71 3.11 -1.60 3.07
N ALA A 72 2.68 -0.34 3.20
CA ALA A 72 2.18 0.20 4.46
C ALA A 72 0.85 -0.45 4.85
N ILE A 73 0.77 -1.02 6.06
CA ILE A 73 -0.44 -1.70 6.52
C ILE A 73 -1.34 -0.77 7.32
N ALA A 74 -2.65 -0.98 7.24
CA ALA A 74 -3.64 -0.26 8.03
C ALA A 74 -3.63 -0.77 9.47
N THR A 75 -3.44 0.14 10.42
CA THR A 75 -3.63 -0.14 11.86
C THR A 75 -4.80 0.67 12.40
N THR A 76 -5.61 0.05 13.25
CA THR A 76 -6.84 0.66 13.79
C THR A 76 -6.56 1.88 14.67
N ILE A 77 -5.36 1.95 15.27
CA ILE A 77 -4.97 3.02 16.20
C ILE A 77 -4.79 4.36 15.50
N GLN A 78 -4.30 4.37 14.26
CA GLN A 78 -4.01 5.61 13.52
C GLN A 78 -5.24 6.14 12.77
N GLN A 79 -6.37 5.42 12.74
CA GLN A 79 -7.57 5.89 12.02
C GLN A 79 -8.37 6.98 12.75
N ILE A 80 -8.03 7.30 14.01
CA ILE A 80 -8.88 8.11 14.88
C ILE A 80 -8.49 9.59 14.88
N ASP A 81 -7.23 9.94 14.57
CA ASP A 81 -6.75 11.32 14.64
C ASP A 81 -6.82 12.03 13.28
N HIS A 82 -7.23 13.30 13.29
CA HIS A 82 -7.27 14.15 12.08
C HIS A 82 -5.88 14.33 11.41
N GLU A 83 -4.80 14.04 12.14
CA GLU A 83 -3.42 14.06 11.63
C GLU A 83 -3.08 12.86 10.73
N SER A 84 -3.96 11.87 10.64
CA SER A 84 -3.76 10.62 9.89
C SER A 84 -4.58 10.56 8.59
N ILE A 85 -5.06 11.71 8.11
CA ILE A 85 -5.74 11.85 6.82
C ILE A 85 -4.91 12.78 5.93
N ASP A 86 -4.54 12.31 4.75
CA ASP A 86 -3.79 13.10 3.77
C ASP A 86 -4.69 14.15 3.07
N ALA A 87 -4.08 15.02 2.26
CA ALA A 87 -4.83 16.04 1.50
C ALA A 87 -5.83 15.46 0.49
N ASN A 88 -5.70 14.18 0.14
CA ASN A 88 -6.56 13.46 -0.79
C ASN A 88 -7.66 12.65 -0.09
N GLY A 89 -7.74 12.72 1.25
CA GLY A 89 -8.68 11.94 2.05
C GLY A 89 -8.26 10.50 2.33
N ASP A 90 -7.05 10.09 1.94
CA ASP A 90 -6.49 8.79 2.24
C ASP A 90 -6.02 8.72 3.69
N ARG A 91 -6.26 7.57 4.32
CA ARG A 91 -5.83 7.34 5.71
C ARG A 91 -4.42 6.79 5.72
N GLY A 92 -3.64 7.17 6.72
CA GLY A 92 -2.26 6.75 6.82
C GLY A 92 -1.59 7.02 8.15
N TYR A 93 -0.28 6.85 8.15
CA TYR A 93 0.58 7.17 9.27
C TYR A 93 0.94 8.65 9.27
N ALA A 94 0.73 9.36 10.38
CA ALA A 94 1.13 10.76 10.49
C ALA A 94 2.67 10.95 10.46
N ASP A 95 3.14 12.18 10.27
CA ASP A 95 4.58 12.52 10.23
C ASP A 95 5.31 11.98 11.48
N LYS A 96 6.53 11.46 11.29
CA LYS A 96 7.42 10.88 12.31
C LYS A 96 6.80 9.76 13.16
N ARG A 97 5.67 9.17 12.75
CA ARG A 97 5.06 8.04 13.45
C ARG A 97 5.68 6.71 13.00
N PRO A 98 5.69 5.69 13.88
CA PRO A 98 6.07 4.35 13.49
C PRO A 98 5.05 3.78 12.48
N VAL A 99 5.57 3.26 11.37
CA VAL A 99 4.86 2.67 10.25
C VAL A 99 5.01 1.16 10.31
N GLY A 100 3.89 0.45 10.38
CA GLY A 100 3.86 -0.99 10.10
C GLY A 100 3.87 -1.22 8.60
N TYR A 101 4.73 -2.12 8.11
CA TYR A 101 4.73 -2.53 6.72
C TYR A 101 4.87 -4.03 6.54
N ILE A 102 4.22 -4.58 5.52
CA ILE A 102 4.28 -5.98 5.14
C ILE A 102 5.42 -6.23 4.15
N VAL A 103 6.21 -7.27 4.39
CA VAL A 103 7.35 -7.70 3.56
C VAL A 103 7.08 -9.04 2.89
N GLU A 104 6.18 -9.84 3.45
CA GLU A 104 5.77 -11.15 2.93
C GLU A 104 4.32 -11.39 3.37
N GLY A 105 3.49 -11.97 2.49
CA GLY A 105 2.11 -12.33 2.77
C GLY A 105 1.10 -11.63 1.86
N PHE A 106 -0.17 -11.58 2.28
CA PHE A 106 -1.25 -11.02 1.47
C PHE A 106 -1.85 -9.76 2.09
N PHE A 107 -2.07 -8.75 1.26
CA PHE A 107 -2.75 -7.51 1.66
C PHE A 107 -3.76 -7.08 0.61
N TYR A 108 -4.62 -6.15 1.00
CA TYR A 108 -5.59 -5.51 0.12
C TYR A 108 -5.06 -4.15 -0.35
N GLY A 109 -4.84 -3.99 -1.66
CA GLY A 109 -4.42 -2.73 -2.29
C GLY A 109 -5.45 -2.25 -3.31
N ILE A 110 -5.45 -0.96 -3.62
CA ILE A 110 -6.27 -0.42 -4.72
C ILE A 110 -5.47 -0.50 -6.01
N VAL A 111 -6.12 -1.01 -7.06
CA VAL A 111 -5.57 -1.08 -8.42
C VAL A 111 -6.13 0.06 -9.27
N GLU A 112 -5.31 0.65 -10.12
CA GLU A 112 -5.72 1.75 -11.00
C GLU A 112 -6.45 1.27 -12.26
N GLU A 113 -6.24 0.02 -12.63
CA GLU A 113 -6.72 -0.59 -13.87
C GLU A 113 -7.37 -1.94 -13.57
N ASP A 114 -8.02 -2.51 -14.59
CA ASP A 114 -8.51 -3.88 -14.49
C ASP A 114 -7.31 -4.84 -14.40
N VAL A 115 -7.30 -5.69 -13.37
CA VAL A 115 -6.20 -6.62 -13.12
C VAL A 115 -6.67 -8.07 -13.14
N THR A 116 -5.78 -8.94 -13.58
CA THR A 116 -5.90 -10.39 -13.48
C THR A 116 -4.64 -10.99 -12.86
N PRO A 117 -4.70 -12.21 -12.30
CA PRO A 117 -3.53 -12.85 -11.72
C PRO A 117 -2.37 -13.16 -12.69
N ALA A 118 -2.60 -13.03 -14.00
CA ALA A 118 -1.59 -13.24 -15.03
C ALA A 118 -0.84 -11.94 -15.39
N ASP A 119 -1.35 -10.78 -14.95
CA ASP A 119 -0.80 -9.50 -15.34
C ASP A 119 0.48 -9.17 -14.55
N PRO A 120 1.43 -8.48 -15.19
CA PRO A 120 2.59 -7.93 -14.49
C PRO A 120 2.17 -6.86 -13.49
N VAL A 121 2.93 -6.71 -12.40
CA VAL A 121 2.65 -5.74 -11.35
C VAL A 121 3.60 -4.56 -11.48
N PHE A 122 3.04 -3.43 -11.87
CA PHE A 122 3.74 -2.14 -11.86
C PHE A 122 3.22 -1.27 -10.73
N VAL A 123 4.07 -0.37 -10.27
CA VAL A 123 3.74 0.55 -9.19
C VAL A 123 4.02 1.97 -9.62
N ARG A 124 3.02 2.83 -9.46
CA ARG A 124 3.11 4.23 -9.86
C ARG A 124 4.03 5.01 -8.91
N PHE A 125 4.92 5.81 -9.47
CA PHE A 125 5.70 6.81 -8.72
C PHE A 125 5.43 8.26 -9.19
N GLY A 126 4.72 8.45 -10.32
CA GLY A 126 4.36 9.77 -10.85
C GLY A 126 3.12 9.76 -11.76
N GLY A 127 2.77 10.92 -12.32
CA GLY A 127 1.66 11.06 -13.28
C GLY A 127 0.29 11.36 -12.64
N THR A 128 -0.79 10.91 -13.27
CA THR A 128 -2.19 11.26 -12.91
C THR A 128 -2.83 10.37 -11.85
N GLY A 129 -2.16 9.31 -11.39
CA GLY A 129 -2.59 8.45 -10.28
C GLY A 129 -1.82 8.74 -8.98
N LYS A 130 -2.14 8.03 -7.91
CA LYS A 130 -1.49 8.27 -6.61
C LYS A 130 -0.14 7.54 -6.53
N PRO A 131 0.91 8.13 -5.93
CA PRO A 131 2.16 7.41 -5.73
C PRO A 131 1.93 6.15 -4.88
N GLY A 132 2.53 5.03 -5.29
CA GLY A 132 2.44 3.74 -4.62
C GLY A 132 1.19 2.91 -4.91
N GLN A 133 0.30 3.30 -5.85
CA GLN A 133 -0.78 2.41 -6.31
C GLN A 133 -0.26 1.36 -7.31
N PHE A 134 -1.03 0.29 -7.44
CA PHE A 134 -0.74 -0.82 -8.34
C PHE A 134 -1.44 -0.66 -9.69
N ARG A 135 -0.77 -1.08 -10.75
CA ARG A 135 -1.25 -1.03 -12.13
C ARG A 135 -0.66 -2.18 -12.96
N THR A 136 -1.10 -2.28 -14.22
CA THR A 136 -0.72 -3.39 -15.11
C THR A 136 0.20 -2.97 -16.25
N ASP A 137 0.24 -1.69 -16.61
CA ASP A 137 1.10 -1.19 -17.67
C ASP A 137 2.39 -0.52 -17.14
N ALA A 138 3.42 -0.55 -17.99
CA ALA A 138 4.75 -0.11 -17.60
C ALA A 138 4.91 1.41 -17.44
N ASP A 139 4.02 2.22 -18.04
CA ASP A 139 4.06 3.70 -18.09
C ASP A 139 5.46 4.26 -17.80
N THR A 140 6.36 4.06 -18.76
CA THR A 140 7.81 4.06 -18.54
C THR A 140 8.39 5.35 -17.96
N ALA A 141 7.60 6.42 -17.90
CA ALA A 141 7.95 7.70 -17.30
C ALA A 141 7.44 7.87 -15.85
N SER A 142 6.60 6.97 -15.34
CA SER A 142 5.80 7.17 -14.13
C SER A 142 5.48 5.90 -13.34
N ALA A 143 5.95 4.72 -13.77
CA ALA A 143 5.80 3.47 -13.04
C ALA A 143 7.07 2.59 -13.04
N GLU A 144 7.21 1.77 -12.00
CA GLU A 144 8.29 0.81 -11.81
C GLU A 144 7.77 -0.63 -11.87
N ASP A 145 8.49 -1.51 -12.57
CA ASP A 145 8.20 -2.95 -12.59
C ASP A 145 8.60 -3.59 -11.26
N LEU A 146 7.61 -4.07 -10.52
CA LEU A 146 7.82 -4.79 -9.27
C LEU A 146 7.19 -6.20 -9.33
N SER A 147 7.02 -6.75 -10.53
CA SER A 147 6.48 -8.11 -10.76
C SER A 147 7.32 -9.22 -10.12
N ALA A 148 8.61 -8.96 -9.85
CA ALA A 148 9.47 -9.88 -9.11
C ALA A 148 9.15 -9.93 -7.60
N ARG A 149 8.41 -8.94 -7.08
CA ARG A 149 8.10 -8.78 -5.65
C ARG A 149 6.62 -8.84 -5.32
N PHE A 150 5.75 -8.51 -6.27
CA PHE A 150 4.31 -8.48 -6.07
C PHE A 150 3.61 -9.32 -7.11
N LYS A 151 2.47 -9.88 -6.73
CA LYS A 151 1.59 -10.64 -7.63
C LYS A 151 0.13 -10.35 -7.32
N PHE A 152 -0.69 -10.13 -8.34
CA PHE A 152 -2.14 -10.08 -8.19
C PHE A 152 -2.67 -11.49 -7.87
N ALA A 153 -3.41 -11.62 -6.77
CA ALA A 153 -3.96 -12.90 -6.34
C ALA A 153 -5.42 -13.11 -6.79
N GLU A 154 -6.08 -12.07 -7.26
CA GLU A 154 -7.46 -12.12 -7.76
C GLU A 154 -7.69 -11.17 -8.95
N VAL A 155 -8.87 -11.28 -9.56
CA VAL A 155 -9.37 -10.33 -10.55
C VAL A 155 -10.04 -9.16 -9.82
N ALA A 156 -9.73 -7.93 -10.22
CA ALA A 156 -10.37 -6.72 -9.71
C ALA A 156 -10.50 -5.67 -10.82
N ALA A 157 -11.56 -4.87 -10.77
CA ALA A 157 -11.74 -3.77 -11.71
C ALA A 157 -10.97 -2.52 -11.29
N ALA A 158 -10.78 -1.58 -12.22
CA ALA A 158 -10.16 -0.28 -11.95
C ALA A 158 -10.81 0.43 -10.75
N GLY A 159 -10.00 0.86 -9.79
CA GLY A 159 -10.43 1.52 -8.56
C GLY A 159 -10.97 0.60 -7.47
N GLU A 160 -11.04 -0.72 -7.71
CA GLU A 160 -11.44 -1.69 -6.70
C GLU A 160 -10.27 -2.16 -5.84
N VAL A 161 -10.64 -2.77 -4.71
CA VAL A 161 -9.68 -3.42 -3.81
C VAL A 161 -9.34 -4.81 -4.36
N CYS A 162 -8.05 -5.07 -4.52
CA CYS A 162 -7.49 -6.33 -4.98
C CYS A 162 -6.61 -6.95 -3.88
N LYS A 163 -6.73 -8.27 -3.69
CA LYS A 163 -5.78 -9.07 -2.92
C LYS A 163 -4.46 -9.20 -3.70
N ILE A 164 -3.39 -8.72 -3.09
CA ILE A 164 -2.04 -8.74 -3.66
C ILE A 164 -1.13 -9.52 -2.73
N GLU A 165 -0.30 -10.38 -3.32
CA GLU A 165 0.74 -11.14 -2.64
C GLU A 165 2.06 -10.36 -2.68
N VAL A 166 2.73 -10.28 -1.53
CA VAL A 166 4.13 -9.83 -1.42
C VAL A 166 5.00 -11.08 -1.33
N LEU A 167 5.82 -11.27 -2.36
CA LEU A 167 6.72 -12.41 -2.49
C LEU A 167 7.93 -12.24 -1.57
N LYS A 168 8.36 -13.36 -1.00
CA LYS A 168 9.57 -13.42 -0.19
C LYS A 168 10.81 -13.08 -1.01
N ARG A 169 11.62 -12.16 -0.49
CA ARG A 169 12.90 -11.76 -1.07
C ARG A 169 14.00 -12.80 -0.82
#